data_AF-A0A973CMR0-F1
#
_entry.id   AF-A0A973CMR0-F1
#
_cell.length_a   1.000
_cell.length_b   1.000
_cell.length_c   1.000
_cell.angle_alpha   90.00
_cell.angle_beta   90.00
_cell.angle_gamma   90.00
#
_symmetry.space_group_name_H-M   'P 1'
#
loop_
_entity.id
_entity.type
_entity.pdbx_description
1 polymer ?
#
loop_
_entity_poly.entity_id
_entity_poly.type
_entity_poly.pdbx_seq_one_letter_code
_entity_poly.pdbx_strand_id
1 'polypeptide(L)'
;GVNPKMGWLPEILPNAPHNLDVQPYVLAHLLKYYSMPTLDDPPEGIGPEVYDYIHAQGKDFGVAGAKQGWEVTRYHIGMFMATTGARYYHQWHLAFPNKNLYVEDGVVRRTIDFVSSGEGVTDYKVFRLLKAAMKKAAKDPAKKKSLDKANAYLKKIFVTWNGDHSQKQGVPDLGLAYSWGYDQFYDDWRREMTRHAAILSGVIWVK
;
A
#
# COMPACT_ATOMS: atom_id res chain seq x y z
N GLY A 1 -28.09 19.71 4.13
CA GLY A 1 -27.11 19.30 5.16
C GLY A 1 -27.08 17.80 5.24
N VAL A 2 -25.91 17.20 5.39
CA VAL A 2 -25.75 15.73 5.49
C VAL A 2 -26.52 15.22 6.72
N ASN A 3 -27.36 14.20 6.55
CA ASN A 3 -28.22 13.67 7.62
C ASN A 3 -27.36 12.89 8.64
N PRO A 4 -27.31 13.31 9.92
CA PRO A 4 -26.52 12.65 10.95
C PRO A 4 -27.04 11.27 11.35
N LYS A 5 -28.15 10.75 10.78
CA LYS A 5 -28.65 9.39 11.00
C LYS A 5 -28.34 8.42 9.86
N MET A 6 -27.80 8.88 8.73
CA MET A 6 -27.71 8.10 7.49
C MET A 6 -26.41 7.29 7.29
N GLY A 7 -25.69 6.88 8.35
CA GLY A 7 -24.46 6.10 8.08
C GLY A 7 -23.67 5.57 9.26
N TRP A 8 -24.30 5.25 10.40
CA TRP A 8 -23.52 4.87 11.58
C TRP A 8 -23.42 3.36 11.76
N LEU A 9 -22.50 2.75 11.00
CA LEU A 9 -21.91 1.44 11.27
C LEU A 9 -21.38 1.22 12.72
N PRO A 10 -21.01 2.21 13.56
CA PRO A 10 -20.57 1.93 14.94
C PRO A 10 -21.62 1.29 15.84
N GLU A 11 -22.91 1.45 15.56
CA GLU A 11 -23.98 0.75 16.31
C GLU A 11 -24.01 -0.75 16.00
N ILE A 12 -23.49 -1.16 14.84
CA ILE A 12 -23.61 -2.52 14.30
C ILE A 12 -22.27 -3.27 14.39
N LEU A 13 -21.14 -2.60 14.14
CA LEU A 13 -19.79 -3.19 14.18
C LEU A 13 -18.74 -2.14 14.62
N PRO A 14 -18.38 -2.09 15.91
CA PRO A 14 -17.45 -1.11 16.48
C PRO A 14 -16.04 -1.10 15.85
N ASN A 15 -15.68 -2.17 15.15
CA ASN A 15 -14.38 -2.38 14.51
C ASN A 15 -14.46 -2.50 12.98
N ALA A 16 -15.62 -2.24 12.38
CA ALA A 16 -15.70 -2.24 10.91
C ALA A 16 -14.83 -1.11 10.35
N PRO A 17 -14.06 -1.34 9.28
CA PRO A 17 -13.51 -0.26 8.46
C PRO A 17 -14.67 0.64 8.05
N HIS A 18 -14.74 1.83 8.64
CA HIS A 18 -15.70 2.82 8.23
C HIS A 18 -15.09 3.52 7.02
N ASN A 19 -15.40 3.00 5.85
CA ASN A 19 -14.93 3.57 4.60
C ASN A 19 -15.67 4.88 4.39
N LEU A 20 -14.94 5.97 4.50
CA LEU A 20 -15.43 7.29 4.19
C LEU A 20 -14.69 7.72 2.95
N ASP A 21 -15.37 7.79 1.83
CA ASP A 21 -14.90 8.54 0.66
C ASP A 21 -14.82 10.01 1.08
N VAL A 22 -13.60 10.50 1.33
CA VAL A 22 -13.34 11.84 1.86
C VAL A 22 -12.55 12.64 0.86
N GLN A 23 -13.16 13.73 0.40
CA GLN A 23 -12.39 14.82 -0.20
C GLN A 23 -11.57 15.55 0.89
N PRO A 24 -10.27 15.83 0.68
CA PRO A 24 -9.38 16.36 1.71
C PRO A 24 -9.90 17.55 2.52
N TYR A 25 -10.66 18.45 1.88
CA TYR A 25 -11.18 19.67 2.52
C TYR A 25 -12.21 19.41 3.64
N VAL A 26 -12.83 18.22 3.71
CA VAL A 26 -13.73 17.82 4.81
C VAL A 26 -13.11 16.79 5.76
N LEU A 27 -11.89 16.31 5.49
CA LEU A 27 -11.25 15.27 6.28
C LEU A 27 -11.15 15.63 7.75
N ALA A 28 -10.66 16.81 8.08
CA ALA A 28 -10.52 17.26 9.48
C ALA A 28 -11.86 17.26 10.24
N HIS A 29 -12.97 17.61 9.56
CA HIS A 29 -14.29 17.64 10.18
C HIS A 29 -14.89 16.25 10.40
N LEU A 30 -14.57 15.31 9.51
CA LEU A 30 -15.15 13.97 9.54
C LEU A 30 -14.31 13.01 10.39
N LEU A 31 -12.98 13.15 10.43
CA LEU A 31 -12.05 12.20 11.03
C LEU A 31 -12.29 11.91 12.52
N LYS A 32 -12.90 12.84 13.27
CA LYS A 32 -13.34 12.61 14.66
C LYS A 32 -14.34 11.45 14.80
N TYR A 33 -15.06 11.12 13.74
CA TYR A 33 -16.10 10.09 13.72
C TYR A 33 -15.61 8.72 13.22
N TYR A 34 -14.39 8.64 12.68
CA TYR A 34 -13.87 7.45 12.02
C TYR A 34 -12.59 6.97 12.72
N SER A 35 -12.48 5.67 12.98
CA SER A 35 -11.29 5.04 13.57
C SER A 35 -10.19 4.80 12.52
N MET A 36 -10.58 4.61 11.26
CA MET A 36 -9.68 4.38 10.13
C MET A 36 -10.33 4.94 8.84
N PRO A 37 -10.12 6.23 8.50
CA PRO A 37 -10.62 6.79 7.24
C PRO A 37 -10.05 6.03 6.04
N THR A 38 -10.74 6.15 4.92
CA THR A 38 -10.39 5.46 3.69
C THR A 38 -10.27 6.48 2.58
N LEU A 39 -9.05 6.77 2.15
CA LEU A 39 -8.85 7.81 1.16
C LEU A 39 -9.28 7.27 -0.21
N ASP A 40 -10.24 7.97 -0.79
CA ASP A 40 -10.74 7.76 -2.14
C ASP A 40 -9.67 8.23 -3.12
N ASP A 41 -9.33 7.35 -4.05
CA ASP A 41 -8.28 7.45 -5.03
C ASP A 41 -7.01 7.99 -4.35
N PRO A 42 -6.05 7.12 -3.96
CA PRO A 42 -4.81 7.59 -3.34
C PRO A 42 -3.98 8.64 -4.10
N PRO A 43 -4.33 9.19 -5.28
CA PRO A 43 -3.43 10.15 -5.89
C PRO A 43 -3.97 11.45 -6.46
N GLU A 44 -5.24 11.81 -6.28
CA GLU A 44 -5.69 13.12 -6.77
C GLU A 44 -5.30 14.24 -5.79
N GLY A 45 -4.00 14.56 -5.76
CA GLY A 45 -3.47 15.74 -5.08
C GLY A 45 -3.28 15.62 -3.56
N ILE A 46 -3.15 14.39 -3.04
CA ILE A 46 -2.92 14.12 -1.62
C ILE A 46 -1.48 13.64 -1.42
N GLY A 47 -0.68 14.47 -0.74
CA GLY A 47 0.70 14.17 -0.38
C GLY A 47 0.82 13.44 0.97
N PRO A 48 2.06 13.05 1.35
CA PRO A 48 2.34 12.38 2.62
C PRO A 48 1.83 13.13 3.86
N GLU A 49 1.64 14.45 3.77
CA GLU A 49 1.16 15.31 4.86
C GLU A 49 -0.23 14.91 5.36
N VAL A 50 -1.10 14.39 4.48
CA VAL A 50 -2.43 13.94 4.90
C VAL A 50 -2.35 12.63 5.68
N TYR A 51 -1.45 11.72 5.30
CA TYR A 51 -1.23 10.47 6.03
C TYR A 51 -0.63 10.77 7.41
N ASP A 52 0.35 11.68 7.46
CA ASP A 52 0.95 12.17 8.71
C ASP A 52 -0.09 12.84 9.62
N TYR A 53 -1.00 13.65 9.06
CA TYR A 53 -2.09 14.27 9.81
C TYR A 53 -3.03 13.24 10.45
N ILE A 54 -3.35 12.15 9.74
CA ILE A 54 -4.20 11.07 10.27
C ILE A 54 -3.46 10.33 11.38
N HIS A 55 -2.19 10.00 11.18
CA HIS A 55 -1.37 9.30 12.16
C HIS A 55 -1.10 10.14 13.42
N ALA A 56 -0.94 11.45 13.30
CA ALA A 56 -0.80 12.37 14.44
C ALA A 56 -2.01 12.35 15.38
N GLN A 57 -3.17 11.90 14.89
CA GLN A 57 -4.39 11.71 15.68
C GLN A 57 -4.52 10.31 16.28
N GLY A 58 -3.47 9.48 16.16
CA GLY A 58 -3.47 8.09 16.65
C GLY A 58 -4.37 7.15 15.85
N LYS A 59 -4.65 7.50 14.58
CA LYS A 59 -5.53 6.73 13.70
C LYS A 59 -4.72 6.03 12.60
N ASP A 60 -5.22 4.87 12.20
CA ASP A 60 -4.78 4.21 10.96
C ASP A 60 -5.55 4.82 9.77
N PHE A 61 -5.13 4.55 8.54
CA PHE A 61 -5.94 4.86 7.36
C PHE A 61 -5.88 3.70 6.38
N GLY A 62 -6.83 3.66 5.46
CA GLY A 62 -6.73 2.84 4.28
C GLY A 62 -7.00 3.63 3.03
N VAL A 63 -7.00 2.91 1.93
CA VAL A 63 -7.05 3.48 0.62
C VAL A 63 -7.97 2.67 -0.27
N ALA A 64 -8.57 3.37 -1.20
CA ALA A 64 -9.62 2.90 -2.04
C ALA A 64 -9.38 3.53 -3.40
N GLY A 65 -9.40 2.77 -4.48
CA GLY A 65 -9.11 3.39 -5.76
C GLY A 65 -9.44 2.55 -6.96
N ALA A 66 -9.50 3.23 -8.10
CA ALA A 66 -9.51 2.58 -9.39
C ALA A 66 -8.16 1.86 -9.62
N LYS A 67 -8.21 0.64 -10.17
CA LYS A 67 -6.98 0.04 -10.70
C LYS A 67 -6.50 0.83 -11.90
N GLN A 68 -5.20 0.97 -12.00
CA GLN A 68 -4.52 1.62 -13.10
C GLN A 68 -3.82 0.54 -13.92
N GLY A 69 -3.68 0.72 -15.23
CA GLY A 69 -2.97 -0.28 -16.04
C GLY A 69 -1.52 -0.46 -15.59
N TRP A 70 -0.94 -1.60 -15.95
CA TRP A 70 0.52 -1.81 -15.92
C TRP A 70 1.11 -1.84 -14.49
N GLU A 71 2.27 -1.20 -14.32
CA GLU A 71 3.04 -1.14 -13.07
C GLU A 71 2.30 -0.40 -11.94
N VAL A 72 1.43 0.55 -12.28
CA VAL A 72 0.80 1.46 -11.30
C VAL A 72 -0.04 0.70 -10.27
N THR A 73 -0.74 -0.36 -10.68
CA THR A 73 -1.51 -1.17 -9.72
C THR A 73 -0.61 -1.97 -8.76
N ARG A 74 0.51 -2.52 -9.27
CA ARG A 74 1.52 -3.18 -8.41
C ARG A 74 2.13 -2.18 -7.44
N TYR A 75 2.42 -0.96 -7.89
CA TYR A 75 2.87 0.16 -7.06
C TYR A 75 1.87 0.47 -5.95
N HIS A 76 0.60 0.72 -6.26
CA HIS A 76 -0.44 1.10 -5.30
C HIS A 76 -0.61 0.08 -4.18
N ILE A 77 -0.72 -1.20 -4.53
CA ILE A 77 -0.99 -2.26 -3.56
C ILE A 77 0.29 -2.68 -2.82
N GLY A 78 1.44 -2.61 -3.48
CA GLY A 78 2.73 -3.04 -2.94
C GLY A 78 3.48 -1.90 -2.24
N MET A 79 4.10 -1.05 -3.06
CA MET A 79 5.05 -0.02 -2.61
C MET A 79 4.34 1.08 -1.84
N PHE A 80 3.28 1.67 -2.39
CA PHE A 80 2.55 2.76 -1.75
C PHE A 80 2.01 2.35 -0.36
N MET A 81 1.40 1.16 -0.24
CA MET A 81 0.98 0.66 1.07
C MET A 81 2.16 0.49 2.05
N ALA A 82 3.32 0.06 1.54
CA ALA A 82 4.52 -0.11 2.36
C ALA A 82 5.14 1.21 2.82
N THR A 83 5.08 2.25 1.98
CA THR A 83 5.71 3.55 2.22
C THR A 83 4.86 4.46 3.08
N THR A 84 3.55 4.47 2.85
CA THR A 84 2.61 5.36 3.54
C THR A 84 2.09 4.79 4.86
N GLY A 85 2.23 3.48 5.08
CA GLY A 85 1.68 2.83 6.27
C GLY A 85 0.17 2.55 6.19
N ALA A 86 -0.44 2.70 5.01
CA ALA A 86 -1.83 2.33 4.79
C ALA A 86 -2.10 0.89 5.26
N ARG A 87 -3.18 0.70 6.02
CA ARG A 87 -3.54 -0.58 6.62
C ARG A 87 -4.19 -1.54 5.63
N TYR A 88 -4.87 -0.98 4.64
CA TYR A 88 -5.63 -1.74 3.68
C TYR A 88 -5.79 -0.94 2.38
N TYR A 89 -5.89 -1.67 1.27
CA TYR A 89 -6.21 -1.15 -0.04
C TYR A 89 -7.35 -1.99 -0.62
N HIS A 90 -8.35 -1.35 -1.22
CA HIS A 90 -9.37 -2.07 -1.98
C HIS A 90 -9.63 -1.41 -3.33
N GLN A 91 -9.83 -2.24 -4.35
CA GLN A 91 -10.21 -1.79 -5.69
C GLN A 91 -11.74 -1.75 -5.79
N TRP A 92 -12.33 -0.64 -6.24
CA TRP A 92 -13.79 -0.52 -6.37
C TRP A 92 -14.38 -1.28 -7.55
N HIS A 93 -13.58 -1.51 -8.60
CA HIS A 93 -14.07 -2.10 -9.83
C HIS A 93 -13.15 -3.19 -10.37
N LEU A 94 -13.74 -4.36 -10.66
CA LEU A 94 -13.06 -5.42 -11.42
C LEU A 94 -13.05 -5.13 -12.93
N ALA A 95 -13.95 -4.27 -13.44
CA ALA A 95 -14.15 -4.06 -14.88
C ALA A 95 -13.81 -2.65 -15.38
N PHE A 96 -13.53 -1.70 -14.49
CA PHE A 96 -13.22 -0.30 -14.83
C PHE A 96 -11.98 0.19 -14.06
N PRO A 97 -11.16 1.11 -14.61
CA PRO A 97 -11.09 1.53 -16.02
C PRO A 97 -10.63 0.39 -16.95
N ASN A 98 -9.80 -0.53 -16.46
CA ASN A 98 -9.43 -1.74 -17.19
C ASN A 98 -10.22 -2.96 -16.71
N LYS A 99 -10.14 -4.10 -17.40
CA LYS A 99 -10.70 -5.37 -16.89
C LYS A 99 -9.63 -6.12 -16.12
N ASN A 100 -9.92 -6.59 -14.90
CA ASN A 100 -9.12 -7.57 -14.18
C ASN A 100 -9.44 -8.99 -14.67
N LEU A 101 -10.72 -9.21 -14.95
CA LEU A 101 -11.25 -10.48 -15.39
C LEU A 101 -12.16 -10.24 -16.61
N TYR A 102 -12.15 -11.18 -17.53
CA TYR A 102 -13.11 -11.21 -18.63
C TYR A 102 -13.52 -12.64 -18.93
N VAL A 103 -14.68 -12.82 -19.56
CA VAL A 103 -15.17 -14.13 -20.00
C VAL A 103 -15.01 -14.20 -21.51
N GLU A 104 -14.37 -15.27 -21.98
CA GLU A 104 -14.19 -15.60 -23.39
C GLU A 104 -14.49 -17.09 -23.56
N ASP A 105 -15.43 -17.43 -24.46
CA ASP A 105 -15.90 -18.80 -24.69
C ASP A 105 -16.34 -19.54 -23.42
N GLY A 106 -17.00 -18.83 -22.49
CA GLY A 106 -17.45 -19.39 -21.21
C GLY A 106 -16.35 -19.57 -20.16
N VAL A 107 -15.10 -19.18 -20.46
CA VAL A 107 -13.95 -19.29 -19.55
C VAL A 107 -13.60 -17.93 -18.96
N VAL A 108 -13.44 -17.87 -17.63
CA VAL A 108 -12.94 -16.68 -16.93
C VAL A 108 -11.43 -16.57 -17.11
N ARG A 109 -10.97 -15.51 -17.75
CA ARG A 109 -9.55 -15.19 -17.96
C ARG A 109 -9.10 -14.04 -17.06
N ARG A 110 -7.85 -14.12 -16.61
CA ARG A 110 -7.16 -13.06 -15.84
C ARG A 110 -6.39 -12.16 -16.79
N THR A 111 -6.49 -10.86 -16.62
CA THR A 111 -5.69 -9.89 -17.36
C THR A 111 -4.34 -9.65 -16.71
N ILE A 112 -3.45 -8.96 -17.42
CA ILE A 112 -2.17 -8.51 -16.87
C ILE A 112 -2.36 -7.60 -15.65
N ASP A 113 -3.44 -6.81 -15.59
CA ASP A 113 -3.74 -5.95 -14.44
C ASP A 113 -4.15 -6.76 -13.19
N PHE A 114 -4.82 -7.90 -13.38
CA PHE A 114 -5.09 -8.83 -12.28
C PHE A 114 -3.80 -9.49 -11.78
N VAL A 115 -2.90 -9.85 -12.70
CA VAL A 115 -1.57 -10.35 -12.33
C VAL A 115 -0.80 -9.27 -11.56
N SER A 116 -0.72 -8.05 -12.09
CA SER A 116 -0.08 -6.89 -11.44
C SER A 116 -0.64 -6.63 -10.03
N SER A 117 -1.96 -6.74 -9.86
CA SER A 117 -2.60 -6.66 -8.54
C SER A 117 -2.12 -7.76 -7.59
N GLY A 118 -2.07 -9.02 -8.06
CA GLY A 118 -1.57 -10.15 -7.28
C GLY A 118 -0.10 -10.02 -6.90
N GLU A 119 0.72 -9.48 -7.80
CA GLU A 119 2.13 -9.18 -7.55
C GLU A 119 2.28 -8.08 -6.49
N GLY A 120 1.48 -7.01 -6.56
CA GLY A 120 1.48 -5.95 -5.54
C GLY A 120 1.07 -6.46 -4.15
N VAL A 121 0.04 -7.32 -4.07
CA VAL A 121 -0.34 -8.00 -2.82
C VAL A 121 0.83 -8.84 -2.28
N THR A 122 1.55 -9.52 -3.16
CA THR A 122 2.69 -10.36 -2.77
C THR A 122 3.86 -9.51 -2.26
N ASP A 123 4.15 -8.40 -2.93
CA ASP A 123 5.17 -7.44 -2.49
C ASP A 123 4.85 -6.92 -1.08
N TYR A 124 3.60 -6.50 -0.83
CA TYR A 124 3.19 -6.01 0.48
C TYR A 124 3.25 -7.10 1.57
N LYS A 125 2.87 -8.35 1.24
CA LYS A 125 3.03 -9.49 2.17
C LYS A 125 4.50 -9.71 2.55
N VAL A 126 5.41 -9.64 1.60
CA VAL A 126 6.85 -9.77 1.85
C VAL A 126 7.38 -8.59 2.68
N PHE A 127 6.94 -7.37 2.42
CA PHE A 127 7.25 -6.22 3.27
C PHE A 127 6.79 -6.44 4.72
N ARG A 128 5.57 -6.92 4.93
CA ARG A 128 5.05 -7.25 6.27
C ARG A 128 5.85 -8.36 6.95
N LEU A 129 6.26 -9.39 6.20
CA LEU A 129 7.14 -10.45 6.68
C LEU A 129 8.48 -9.86 7.17
N LEU A 130 9.10 -8.98 6.37
CA LEU A 130 10.33 -8.29 6.75
C LEU A 130 10.14 -7.45 8.02
N LYS A 131 9.10 -6.62 8.09
CA LYS A 131 8.82 -5.80 9.30
C LYS A 131 8.61 -6.65 10.55
N ALA A 132 7.92 -7.79 10.43
CA ALA A 132 7.75 -8.73 11.53
C ALA A 132 9.09 -9.35 11.97
N ALA A 133 9.94 -9.75 11.02
CA ALA A 133 11.29 -10.26 11.31
C ALA A 133 12.16 -9.19 11.99
N MET A 134 12.12 -7.94 11.52
CA MET A 134 12.82 -6.81 12.12
C MET A 134 12.37 -6.56 13.57
N LYS A 135 11.05 -6.59 13.84
CA LYS A 135 10.50 -6.43 15.19
C LYS A 135 10.99 -7.52 16.16
N LYS A 136 11.10 -8.76 15.68
CA LYS A 136 11.66 -9.87 16.49
C LYS A 136 13.16 -9.68 16.71
N ALA A 137 13.91 -9.37 15.65
CA ALA A 137 15.35 -9.15 15.69
C ALA A 137 15.78 -7.96 16.55
N ALA A 138 14.93 -6.94 16.72
CA ALA A 138 15.21 -5.80 17.59
C ALA A 138 15.43 -6.18 19.08
N LYS A 139 15.00 -7.38 19.48
CA LYS A 139 15.22 -7.92 20.83
C LYS A 139 16.49 -8.75 20.97
N ASP A 140 17.22 -8.99 19.87
CA ASP A 140 18.40 -9.84 19.81
C ASP A 140 19.64 -9.00 19.42
N PRO A 141 20.57 -8.73 20.36
CA PRO A 141 21.80 -7.99 20.08
C PRO A 141 22.65 -8.61 18.97
N ALA A 142 22.63 -9.94 18.79
CA ALA A 142 23.40 -10.62 17.75
C ALA A 142 22.87 -10.30 16.34
N LYS A 143 21.60 -9.87 16.22
CA LYS A 143 20.97 -9.50 14.95
C LYS A 143 21.09 -8.01 14.62
N LYS A 144 21.67 -7.18 15.49
CA LYS A 144 21.76 -5.72 15.32
C LYS A 144 22.29 -5.30 13.95
N LYS A 145 23.43 -5.85 13.52
CA LYS A 145 24.02 -5.53 12.20
C LYS A 145 23.10 -5.87 11.03
N SER A 146 22.36 -6.98 11.09
CA SER A 146 21.42 -7.38 10.05
C SER A 146 20.16 -6.51 10.07
N LEU A 147 19.71 -6.10 11.25
CA LEU A 147 18.60 -5.18 11.43
C LEU A 147 18.92 -3.81 10.84
N ASP A 148 20.12 -3.28 11.12
CA ASP A 148 20.59 -1.99 10.58
C ASP A 148 20.65 -2.02 9.05
N LYS A 149 21.11 -3.12 8.47
CA LYS A 149 21.09 -3.31 7.00
C LYS A 149 19.69 -3.31 6.41
N ALA A 150 18.74 -4.00 7.04
CA ALA A 150 17.35 -4.02 6.58
C ALA A 150 16.69 -2.63 6.68
N ASN A 151 16.95 -1.90 7.78
CA ASN A 151 16.51 -0.51 7.94
C ASN A 151 17.08 0.40 6.86
N ALA A 152 18.39 0.32 6.62
CA ALA A 152 19.07 1.11 5.60
C ALA A 152 18.54 0.81 4.19
N TYR A 153 18.26 -0.46 3.89
CA TYR A 153 17.66 -0.88 2.63
C TYR A 153 16.28 -0.24 2.41
N LEU A 154 15.36 -0.41 3.37
CA LEU A 154 14.02 0.20 3.28
C LEU A 154 14.09 1.73 3.18
N LYS A 155 14.96 2.36 3.98
CA LYS A 155 15.18 3.82 3.93
C LYS A 155 15.62 4.26 2.54
N LYS A 156 16.54 3.53 1.89
CA LYS A 156 16.99 3.85 0.53
C LYS A 156 15.84 3.81 -0.47
N ILE A 157 14.99 2.77 -0.42
CA ILE A 157 13.85 2.62 -1.32
C ILE A 157 12.81 3.72 -1.07
N PHE A 158 12.49 4.00 0.19
CA PHE A 158 11.42 4.93 0.57
C PHE A 158 11.80 6.41 0.45
N VAL A 159 13.08 6.72 0.22
CA VAL A 159 13.48 8.06 -0.23
C VAL A 159 12.97 8.35 -1.63
N THR A 160 12.86 7.33 -2.50
CA THR A 160 12.35 7.48 -3.85
C THR A 160 10.83 7.34 -3.90
N TRP A 161 10.28 6.31 -3.25
CA TRP A 161 8.83 6.18 -3.08
C TRP A 161 8.46 6.57 -1.66
N ASN A 162 8.17 7.84 -1.45
CA ASN A 162 7.81 8.40 -0.14
C ASN A 162 6.29 8.52 0.08
N GLY A 163 5.49 8.09 -0.90
CA GLY A 163 4.03 8.28 -0.89
C GLY A 163 3.56 9.59 -1.52
N ASP A 164 4.47 10.33 -2.16
CA ASP A 164 4.14 11.49 -2.99
C ASP A 164 3.78 11.07 -4.42
N HIS A 165 2.82 11.77 -5.02
CA HIS A 165 2.23 11.43 -6.32
C HIS A 165 2.12 12.64 -7.22
N SER A 166 2.36 12.42 -8.51
CA SER A 166 1.94 13.40 -9.51
C SER A 166 0.40 13.48 -9.52
N GLN A 167 -0.15 14.66 -9.85
CA GLN A 167 -1.61 14.90 -9.91
C GLN A 167 -2.38 13.96 -10.86
N LYS A 168 -1.68 13.14 -11.65
CA LYS A 168 -2.28 12.19 -12.59
C LYS A 168 -2.23 10.78 -11.99
N GLN A 169 -3.40 10.21 -11.74
CA GLN A 169 -3.60 8.76 -11.76
C GLN A 169 -2.78 7.93 -10.75
N GLY A 170 -2.10 8.56 -9.80
CA GLY A 170 -1.32 7.85 -8.77
C GLY A 170 -0.06 7.23 -9.24
N VAL A 171 0.50 7.88 -10.23
CA VAL A 171 1.89 7.73 -10.55
C VAL A 171 2.70 8.42 -9.45
N PRO A 172 3.66 7.73 -8.81
CA PRO A 172 4.58 8.36 -7.87
C PRO A 172 5.27 9.56 -8.53
N ASP A 173 5.52 10.63 -7.78
CA ASP A 173 6.03 11.89 -8.34
C ASP A 173 7.37 11.71 -9.10
N LEU A 174 8.27 10.89 -8.54
CA LEU A 174 9.55 10.57 -9.17
C LEU A 174 9.44 9.61 -10.36
N GLY A 175 8.24 9.10 -10.68
CA GLY A 175 7.99 8.19 -11.79
C GLY A 175 8.03 6.70 -11.42
N LEU A 176 7.69 5.89 -12.42
CA LEU A 176 7.59 4.43 -12.32
C LEU A 176 8.93 3.78 -12.66
N ALA A 177 9.17 2.56 -12.19
CA ALA A 177 10.43 1.87 -12.40
C ALA A 177 10.75 1.68 -13.90
N TYR A 178 9.75 1.37 -14.72
CA TYR A 178 9.93 1.28 -16.17
C TYR A 178 10.38 2.61 -16.78
N SER A 179 9.92 3.75 -16.24
CA SER A 179 10.28 5.08 -16.75
C SER A 179 11.75 5.42 -16.50
N TRP A 180 12.40 4.72 -15.58
CA TRP A 180 13.84 4.81 -15.31
C TRP A 180 14.64 3.72 -16.03
N GLY A 181 13.98 2.87 -16.84
CA GLY A 181 14.61 1.74 -17.54
C GLY A 181 14.95 0.55 -16.64
N TYR A 182 14.25 0.37 -15.51
CA TYR A 182 14.50 -0.73 -14.57
C TYR A 182 13.28 -1.66 -14.43
N ASP A 183 13.02 -2.44 -15.47
CA ASP A 183 11.85 -3.33 -15.56
C ASP A 183 11.79 -4.40 -14.45
N GLN A 184 12.94 -4.84 -13.93
CA GLN A 184 13.04 -5.86 -12.87
C GLN A 184 12.94 -5.31 -11.45
N PHE A 185 12.74 -4.00 -11.28
CA PHE A 185 12.85 -3.34 -9.98
C PHE A 185 12.02 -4.03 -8.89
N TYR A 186 10.73 -4.32 -9.13
CA TYR A 186 9.87 -4.87 -8.08
C TYR A 186 10.23 -6.31 -7.72
N ASP A 187 10.75 -7.08 -8.67
CA ASP A 187 11.16 -8.47 -8.41
C ASP A 187 12.45 -8.48 -7.60
N ASP A 188 13.38 -7.58 -7.92
CA ASP A 188 14.58 -7.34 -7.13
C ASP A 188 14.24 -6.80 -5.73
N TRP A 189 13.27 -5.88 -5.64
CA TRP A 189 12.77 -5.34 -4.39
C TRP A 189 12.19 -6.44 -3.49
N ARG A 190 11.29 -7.27 -4.04
CA ARG A 190 10.73 -8.43 -3.34
C ARG A 190 11.82 -9.40 -2.90
N ARG A 191 12.77 -9.73 -3.78
CA ARG A 191 13.86 -10.66 -3.50
C ARG A 191 14.72 -10.16 -2.34
N GLU A 192 15.16 -8.89 -2.39
CA GLU A 192 16.00 -8.32 -1.33
C GLU A 192 15.24 -8.20 -0.01
N MET A 193 13.97 -7.81 -0.01
CA MET A 193 13.14 -7.85 1.20
C MET A 193 13.05 -9.25 1.80
N THR A 194 12.82 -10.27 0.96
CA THR A 194 12.74 -11.68 1.39
C THR A 194 14.07 -12.15 1.97
N ARG A 195 15.18 -11.79 1.32
CA ARG A 195 16.53 -12.10 1.79
C ARG A 195 16.82 -11.47 3.15
N HIS A 196 16.49 -10.20 3.34
CA HIS A 196 16.62 -9.55 4.65
C HIS A 196 15.76 -10.25 5.72
N ALA A 197 14.52 -10.62 5.39
CA ALA A 197 13.63 -11.32 6.31
C ALA A 197 14.18 -12.71 6.71
N ALA A 198 14.74 -13.46 5.77
CA ALA A 198 15.36 -14.77 6.00
C ALA A 198 16.56 -14.66 6.94
N ILE A 199 17.49 -13.73 6.66
CA ILE A 199 18.69 -13.49 7.50
C ILE A 199 18.30 -13.12 8.93
N LEU A 200 17.33 -12.21 9.09
CA LEU A 200 16.84 -11.80 10.40
C LEU A 200 16.18 -12.96 11.16
N SER A 201 15.51 -13.85 10.42
CA SER A 201 14.86 -15.06 10.97
C SER A 201 15.82 -16.23 11.17
N GLY A 202 17.11 -16.09 10.81
CA GLY A 202 18.11 -17.17 10.95
C GLY A 202 17.98 -18.29 9.92
N VAL A 203 17.23 -18.05 8.84
CA VAL A 203 17.09 -18.98 7.72
C VAL A 203 18.26 -18.79 6.75
N ILE A 204 18.84 -19.89 6.30
CA ILE A 204 19.89 -19.88 5.28
C ILE A 204 19.27 -19.48 3.94
N TRP A 205 19.76 -18.39 3.36
CA TRP A 205 19.40 -17.98 2.00
C TRP A 205 20.29 -18.71 1.00
N VAL A 206 19.72 -19.64 0.25
CA VAL A 206 20.40 -20.32 -0.86
C VAL A 206 20.20 -19.50 -2.13
N LYS A 207 21.27 -19.31 -2.90
CA LYS A 207 21.24 -18.60 -4.18
C LYS A 207 20.91 -19.54 -5.31
#